data_AF-A0A809QK39-F1
#
_entry.id   AF-A0A809QK39-F1
#
_cell.length_a   1.000
_cell.length_b   1.000
_cell.length_c   1.000
_cell.angle_alpha   90.00
_cell.angle_beta   90.00
_cell.angle_gamma   90.00
#
_symmetry.space_group_name_H-M   'P 1'
#
loop_
_entity.id
_entity.type
_entity.pdbx_description
1 polymer ?
#
loop_
_entity_poly.entity_id
_entity_poly.type
_entity_poly.pdbx_seq_one_letter_code
_entity_poly.pdbx_strand_id
1 'polypeptide(L)'
;MSGLSHQQATELLQDHPEDYRTPESLKDLANQVSVYSDGQVTLLYGGMVHKDISSNDLVELMVANHEDIRAINKTPVAAFLQSEDYLEAVAKAHNCKSVDEVLSKRDHPANQFMFAATDGRWADASARFAAATRGEVMTLSGYAGADRTLGLVELPTILKNPEVTHINGKPKAIFESIYEETGSLTEVFKAVASSSHELMRNMEVKASTHVNADGSEKKIAEKVGSKSLFEGSAYRGTSLAKDEANLSIATAPDPKYQANINEGKVHLDHAEQQNRIDKKRGDDAAGLLLVADTPSSRLVALSSSPAQKREPSSCKV
;
A
#
# COMPACT_ATOMS: atom_id res chain seq x y z
N MET A 1 -14.53 -8.16 9.99
CA MET A 1 -15.48 -9.04 9.26
C MET A 1 -15.03 -10.47 9.49
N SER A 2 -15.87 -11.31 10.10
CA SER A 2 -15.56 -12.73 10.31
C SER A 2 -15.88 -13.50 9.03
N GLY A 3 -14.89 -13.60 8.14
CA GLY A 3 -14.92 -14.60 7.06
C GLY A 3 -14.57 -15.99 7.62
N LEU A 4 -14.69 -17.01 6.79
CA LEU A 4 -14.23 -18.37 7.12
C LEU A 4 -12.73 -18.36 7.46
N SER A 5 -12.34 -19.21 8.41
CA SER A 5 -10.93 -19.58 8.55
C SER A 5 -10.49 -20.44 7.37
N HIS A 6 -9.18 -20.58 7.18
CA HIS A 6 -8.62 -21.49 6.19
C HIS A 6 -9.13 -22.93 6.43
N GLN A 7 -9.07 -23.40 7.67
CA GLN A 7 -9.50 -24.75 8.04
C GLN A 7 -10.97 -24.99 7.72
N GLN A 8 -11.86 -24.04 8.07
CA GLN A 8 -13.29 -24.17 7.76
C GLN A 8 -13.55 -24.24 6.25
N ALA A 9 -12.84 -23.46 5.46
CA ALA A 9 -12.97 -23.49 4.01
C ALA A 9 -12.44 -24.80 3.40
N THR A 10 -11.35 -25.35 3.96
CA THR A 10 -10.82 -26.66 3.58
C THR A 10 -11.78 -27.79 3.94
N GLU A 11 -12.35 -27.77 5.14
CA GLU A 11 -13.37 -28.75 5.57
C GLU A 11 -14.57 -28.74 4.62
N LEU A 12 -15.05 -27.56 4.20
CA LEU A 12 -16.12 -27.46 3.19
C LEU A 12 -15.74 -28.14 1.85
N LEU A 13 -14.51 -27.92 1.35
CA LEU A 13 -14.04 -28.59 0.13
C LEU A 13 -14.00 -30.11 0.26
N GLN A 14 -13.57 -30.61 1.42
CA GLN A 14 -13.35 -32.02 1.68
C GLN A 14 -14.66 -32.78 1.94
N ASP A 15 -15.57 -32.18 2.70
CA ASP A 15 -16.84 -32.79 3.11
C ASP A 15 -17.92 -32.69 2.02
N HIS A 16 -17.85 -31.66 1.16
CA HIS A 16 -18.81 -31.39 0.09
C HIS A 16 -18.14 -31.16 -1.29
N PRO A 17 -17.28 -32.08 -1.77
CA PRO A 17 -16.51 -31.87 -3.00
C PRO A 17 -17.37 -31.73 -4.25
N GLU A 18 -18.62 -32.22 -4.23
CA GLU A 18 -19.60 -32.03 -5.29
C GLU A 18 -20.05 -30.58 -5.49
N ASP A 19 -20.05 -29.77 -4.43
CA ASP A 19 -20.50 -28.38 -4.48
C ASP A 19 -19.43 -27.44 -5.05
N TYR A 20 -18.17 -27.90 -5.11
CA TYR A 20 -17.00 -27.11 -5.50
C TYR A 20 -16.33 -27.60 -6.79
N ARG A 21 -17.12 -28.15 -7.72
CA ARG A 21 -16.63 -28.70 -9.01
C ARG A 21 -16.44 -27.66 -10.11
N THR A 22 -16.89 -26.43 -9.90
CA THR A 22 -16.86 -25.36 -10.93
C THR A 22 -15.93 -24.21 -10.52
N PRO A 23 -15.32 -23.49 -11.48
CA PRO A 23 -14.54 -22.29 -11.19
C PRO A 23 -15.34 -21.26 -10.36
N GLU A 24 -16.63 -21.07 -10.68
CA GLU A 24 -17.51 -20.13 -9.98
C GLU A 24 -17.71 -20.53 -8.51
N SER A 25 -18.02 -21.80 -8.23
CA SER A 25 -18.16 -22.28 -6.84
C SER A 25 -16.87 -22.14 -6.03
N LEU A 26 -15.71 -22.36 -6.65
CA LEU A 26 -14.41 -22.21 -5.99
C LEU A 26 -14.08 -20.74 -5.72
N LYS A 27 -14.42 -19.86 -6.66
CA LYS A 27 -14.35 -18.41 -6.50
C LYS A 27 -15.20 -17.94 -5.32
N ASP A 28 -16.45 -18.41 -5.24
CA ASP A 28 -17.38 -18.03 -4.18
C ASP A 28 -16.92 -18.51 -2.81
N LEU A 29 -16.35 -19.72 -2.72
CA LEU A 29 -15.75 -20.20 -1.48
C LEU A 29 -14.53 -19.35 -1.07
N ALA A 30 -13.58 -19.12 -1.98
CA ALA A 30 -12.41 -18.29 -1.71
C ALA A 30 -12.76 -16.86 -1.25
N ASN A 31 -13.87 -16.31 -1.76
CA ASN A 31 -14.36 -14.99 -1.39
C ASN A 31 -14.99 -14.94 0.01
N GLN A 32 -15.43 -16.08 0.56
CA GLN A 32 -15.91 -16.17 1.94
C GLN A 32 -14.77 -16.29 2.96
N VAL A 33 -13.57 -16.71 2.52
CA VAL A 33 -12.40 -16.82 3.40
C VAL A 33 -11.89 -15.45 3.81
N SER A 34 -11.57 -15.32 5.10
CA SER A 34 -11.18 -14.06 5.72
C SER A 34 -9.86 -13.50 5.17
N VAL A 35 -9.83 -12.19 4.94
CA VAL A 35 -8.61 -11.38 4.68
C VAL A 35 -8.09 -10.69 5.94
N TYR A 36 -8.56 -11.11 7.13
CA TYR A 36 -8.06 -10.55 8.38
C TYR A 36 -6.58 -10.92 8.58
N SER A 37 -5.82 -9.92 9.01
CA SER A 37 -4.40 -10.02 9.35
C SER A 37 -4.15 -8.92 10.38
N ASP A 38 -3.49 -9.26 11.46
CA ASP A 38 -3.06 -8.34 12.50
C ASP A 38 -1.74 -7.65 12.12
N GLY A 39 -1.44 -6.54 12.79
CA GLY A 39 -0.24 -5.76 12.54
C GLY A 39 -0.46 -4.27 12.77
N GLN A 40 0.56 -3.56 13.25
CA GLN A 40 0.50 -2.11 13.47
C GLN A 40 0.45 -1.31 12.16
N VAL A 41 1.12 -1.79 11.11
CA VAL A 41 1.19 -1.12 9.80
C VAL A 41 0.89 -2.09 8.67
N THR A 42 0.14 -1.66 7.65
CA THR A 42 -0.11 -2.52 6.48
C THR A 42 1.06 -2.45 5.51
N LEU A 43 1.56 -3.61 5.09
CA LEU A 43 2.59 -3.75 4.06
C LEU A 43 1.97 -4.35 2.80
N LEU A 44 1.94 -3.56 1.72
CA LEU A 44 1.65 -4.05 0.36
C LEU A 44 2.97 -4.25 -0.38
N TYR A 45 3.02 -5.16 -1.34
CA TYR A 45 4.27 -5.45 -2.02
C TYR A 45 4.03 -6.01 -3.42
N GLY A 46 5.01 -5.88 -4.30
CA GLY A 46 4.89 -6.38 -5.65
C GLY A 46 6.21 -6.38 -6.39
N GLY A 47 6.35 -7.31 -7.33
CA GLY A 47 7.53 -7.42 -8.18
C GLY A 47 8.78 -7.90 -7.46
N MET A 48 9.92 -7.59 -8.04
CA MET A 48 11.23 -8.01 -7.54
C MET A 48 11.86 -6.90 -6.69
N VAL A 49 12.76 -7.27 -5.78
CA VAL A 49 13.64 -6.32 -5.07
C VAL A 49 15.09 -6.43 -5.53
N HIS A 50 15.42 -7.55 -6.17
CA HIS A 50 16.71 -7.85 -6.78
C HIS A 50 16.45 -8.85 -7.92
N LYS A 51 17.39 -9.05 -8.87
CA LYS A 51 17.18 -9.94 -10.02
C LYS A 51 16.77 -11.38 -9.64
N ASP A 52 17.16 -11.84 -8.45
CA ASP A 52 16.91 -13.20 -7.95
C ASP A 52 15.94 -13.28 -6.77
N ILE A 53 15.56 -12.12 -6.18
CA ILE A 53 14.80 -12.07 -4.92
C ILE A 53 13.53 -11.27 -5.15
N SER A 54 12.41 -11.92 -4.88
CA SER A 54 11.09 -11.31 -4.97
C SER A 54 10.79 -10.47 -3.73
N SER A 55 9.89 -9.50 -3.86
CA SER A 55 9.37 -8.79 -2.69
C SER A 55 8.66 -9.72 -1.70
N ASN A 56 8.01 -10.79 -2.19
CA ASN A 56 7.40 -11.83 -1.37
C ASN A 56 8.44 -12.54 -0.48
N ASP A 57 9.63 -12.83 -1.01
CA ASP A 57 10.70 -13.51 -0.25
C ASP A 57 11.08 -12.68 0.99
N LEU A 58 11.16 -11.35 0.84
CA LEU A 58 11.46 -10.47 1.98
C LEU A 58 10.28 -10.37 2.96
N VAL A 59 9.04 -10.32 2.47
CA VAL A 59 7.85 -10.29 3.34
C VAL A 59 7.72 -11.58 4.14
N GLU A 60 7.98 -12.74 3.55
CA GLU A 60 7.99 -14.02 4.26
C GLU A 60 9.03 -14.04 5.39
N LEU A 61 10.22 -13.47 5.15
CA LEU A 61 11.23 -13.31 6.20
C LEU A 61 10.77 -12.35 7.31
N MET A 62 10.10 -11.24 7.00
CA MET A 62 9.54 -10.34 8.01
C MET A 62 8.46 -11.03 8.85
N VAL A 63 7.59 -11.81 8.21
CA VAL A 63 6.55 -12.61 8.90
C VAL A 63 7.18 -13.68 9.79
N ALA A 64 8.21 -14.39 9.31
CA ALA A 64 8.95 -15.37 10.08
C ALA A 64 9.71 -14.75 11.27
N ASN A 65 10.14 -13.50 11.14
CA ASN A 65 10.75 -12.71 12.21
C ASN A 65 9.74 -12.14 13.21
N HIS A 66 8.44 -12.44 13.06
CA HIS A 66 7.36 -11.91 13.87
C HIS A 66 7.30 -10.37 13.88
N GLU A 67 7.61 -9.74 12.74
CA GLU A 67 7.41 -8.30 12.60
C GLU A 67 5.92 -7.95 12.74
N ASP A 68 5.63 -6.82 13.40
CA ASP A 68 4.27 -6.34 13.70
C ASP A 68 3.66 -5.64 12.47
N ILE A 69 3.63 -6.39 11.37
CA ILE A 69 3.14 -5.95 10.07
C ILE A 69 1.86 -6.70 9.70
N ARG A 70 0.94 -5.98 9.09
CA ARG A 70 -0.26 -6.53 8.46
C ARG A 70 0.07 -6.81 7.00
N ALA A 71 0.28 -8.07 6.68
CA ALA A 71 0.59 -8.56 5.33
C ALA A 71 -0.44 -9.60 4.87
N ILE A 72 -0.66 -9.71 3.56
CA ILE A 72 -1.63 -10.66 2.99
C ILE A 72 -1.23 -12.12 3.26
N ASN A 73 0.07 -12.43 3.34
CA ASN A 73 0.61 -13.76 3.64
C ASN A 73 0.09 -14.31 4.98
N LYS A 74 -0.21 -13.43 5.93
CA LYS A 74 -0.71 -13.80 7.27
C LYS A 74 -2.22 -14.08 7.27
N THR A 75 -2.91 -13.89 6.15
CA THR A 75 -4.37 -14.02 6.09
C THR A 75 -4.82 -15.47 5.94
N PRO A 76 -6.00 -15.84 6.47
CA PRO A 76 -6.61 -17.13 6.20
C PRO A 76 -6.81 -17.42 4.70
N VAL A 77 -7.17 -16.40 3.91
CA VAL A 77 -7.34 -16.60 2.46
C VAL A 77 -6.03 -16.93 1.75
N ALA A 78 -4.89 -16.35 2.16
CA ALA A 78 -3.60 -16.71 1.57
C ALA A 78 -3.25 -18.17 1.84
N ALA A 79 -3.42 -18.64 3.08
CA ALA A 79 -3.21 -20.04 3.43
C ALA A 79 -4.15 -20.97 2.62
N PHE A 80 -5.42 -20.59 2.46
CA PHE A 80 -6.38 -21.35 1.67
C PHE A 80 -6.03 -21.41 0.19
N LEU A 81 -5.72 -20.28 -0.45
CA LEU A 81 -5.36 -20.22 -1.87
C LEU A 81 -4.06 -20.96 -2.20
N GLN A 82 -3.17 -21.15 -1.22
CA GLN A 82 -1.92 -21.90 -1.36
C GLN A 82 -2.07 -23.38 -0.98
N SER A 83 -3.18 -23.79 -0.37
CA SER A 83 -3.37 -25.16 0.08
C SER A 83 -3.48 -26.13 -1.09
N GLU A 84 -2.91 -27.33 -0.89
CA GLU A 84 -2.96 -28.41 -1.88
C GLU A 84 -4.41 -28.77 -2.22
N ASP A 85 -5.30 -28.85 -1.23
CA ASP A 85 -6.72 -29.14 -1.43
C ASP A 85 -7.42 -28.16 -2.38
N TYR A 86 -7.21 -26.86 -2.17
CA TYR A 86 -7.81 -25.84 -3.05
C TYR A 86 -7.19 -25.88 -4.45
N LEU A 87 -5.87 -26.01 -4.55
CA LEU A 87 -5.18 -26.09 -5.84
C LEU A 87 -5.55 -27.35 -6.64
N GLU A 88 -5.75 -28.48 -5.97
CA GLU A 88 -6.29 -29.69 -6.58
C GLU A 88 -7.72 -29.50 -7.06
N ALA A 89 -8.58 -28.85 -6.28
CA ALA A 89 -9.96 -28.56 -6.68
C ALA A 89 -9.98 -27.66 -7.92
N VAL A 90 -9.13 -26.64 -7.97
CA VAL A 90 -8.92 -25.79 -9.15
C VAL A 90 -8.42 -26.62 -10.35
N ALA A 91 -7.44 -27.50 -10.14
CA ALA A 91 -6.94 -28.38 -11.20
C ALA A 91 -8.07 -29.25 -11.78
N LYS A 92 -8.89 -29.87 -10.92
CA LYS A 92 -10.04 -30.69 -11.31
C LYS A 92 -11.09 -29.85 -12.06
N ALA A 93 -11.47 -28.69 -11.56
CA ALA A 93 -12.47 -27.80 -12.17
C ALA A 93 -12.05 -27.28 -13.56
N HIS A 94 -10.75 -27.16 -13.82
CA HIS A 94 -10.20 -26.72 -15.10
C HIS A 94 -9.63 -27.84 -15.98
N ASN A 95 -9.84 -29.11 -15.62
CA ASN A 95 -9.32 -30.29 -16.33
C ASN A 95 -7.78 -30.28 -16.50
N CYS A 96 -7.06 -29.74 -15.52
CA CYS A 96 -5.60 -29.85 -15.45
C CYS A 96 -5.17 -31.25 -15.01
N LYS A 97 -3.99 -31.67 -15.44
CA LYS A 97 -3.40 -32.96 -15.06
C LYS A 97 -2.78 -32.97 -13.67
N SER A 98 -2.41 -31.79 -13.16
CA SER A 98 -1.75 -31.62 -11.86
C SER A 98 -1.88 -30.18 -11.36
N VAL A 99 -1.57 -29.98 -10.09
CA VAL A 99 -1.38 -28.64 -9.49
C VAL A 99 -0.27 -27.87 -10.20
N ASP A 100 0.81 -28.54 -10.62
CA ASP A 100 1.91 -27.89 -11.37
C ASP A 100 1.42 -27.21 -12.65
N GLU A 101 0.43 -27.79 -13.34
CA GLU A 101 -0.16 -27.18 -14.53
C GLU A 101 -0.91 -25.88 -14.18
N VAL A 102 -1.60 -25.82 -13.04
CA VAL A 102 -2.23 -24.61 -12.52
C VAL A 102 -1.18 -23.54 -12.22
N LEU A 103 -0.04 -23.91 -11.63
CA LEU A 103 0.97 -22.96 -11.16
C LEU A 103 1.95 -22.49 -12.24
N SER A 104 2.31 -23.35 -13.20
CA SER A 104 3.40 -23.10 -14.16
C SER A 104 2.95 -22.63 -15.54
N LYS A 105 1.75 -23.01 -16.01
CA LYS A 105 1.28 -22.68 -17.37
C LYS A 105 0.52 -21.36 -17.39
N ARG A 106 1.25 -20.26 -17.59
CA ARG A 106 0.70 -18.89 -17.52
C ARG A 106 -0.44 -18.61 -18.47
N ASP A 107 -0.49 -19.26 -19.63
CA ASP A 107 -1.56 -19.11 -20.62
C ASP A 107 -2.78 -19.99 -20.34
N HIS A 108 -2.70 -20.91 -19.38
CA HIS A 108 -3.79 -21.82 -19.04
C HIS A 108 -4.90 -21.11 -18.25
N PRO A 109 -6.20 -21.38 -18.53
CA PRO A 109 -7.32 -20.77 -17.80
C PRO A 109 -7.26 -20.97 -16.28
N ALA A 110 -6.76 -22.11 -15.80
CA ALA A 110 -6.58 -22.36 -14.36
C ALA A 110 -5.55 -21.42 -13.71
N ASN A 111 -4.45 -21.13 -14.42
CA ASN A 111 -3.46 -20.17 -13.95
C ASN A 111 -4.05 -18.76 -13.93
N GLN A 112 -4.77 -18.37 -14.99
CA GLN A 112 -5.46 -17.08 -15.04
C GLN A 112 -6.53 -16.96 -13.95
N PHE A 113 -7.29 -18.02 -13.68
CA PHE A 113 -8.25 -18.07 -12.58
C PHE A 113 -7.59 -17.75 -11.24
N MET A 114 -6.36 -18.22 -10.99
CA MET A 114 -5.60 -17.93 -9.77
C MET A 114 -4.89 -16.57 -9.78
N PHE A 115 -4.22 -16.22 -10.89
CA PHE A 115 -3.16 -15.21 -10.94
C PHE A 115 -3.39 -14.08 -11.95
N ALA A 116 -4.52 -14.03 -12.66
CA ALA A 116 -4.86 -12.87 -13.48
C ALA A 116 -4.84 -11.60 -12.61
N ALA A 117 -4.22 -10.54 -13.11
CA ALA A 117 -3.86 -9.38 -12.29
C ALA A 117 -5.07 -8.64 -11.70
N THR A 118 -6.22 -8.69 -12.38
CA THR A 118 -7.47 -8.02 -12.00
C THR A 118 -8.55 -8.97 -11.51
N ASP A 119 -8.68 -10.14 -12.13
CA ASP A 119 -9.84 -11.05 -11.93
C ASP A 119 -9.45 -12.42 -11.34
N GLY A 120 -8.16 -12.61 -11.04
CA GLY A 120 -7.65 -13.82 -10.39
C GLY A 120 -8.06 -13.90 -8.92
N ARG A 121 -8.01 -15.10 -8.33
CA ARG A 121 -8.33 -15.30 -6.90
C ARG A 121 -7.43 -14.48 -5.98
N TRP A 122 -6.15 -14.35 -6.33
CA TRP A 122 -5.23 -13.47 -5.61
C TRP A 122 -5.59 -12.00 -5.76
N ALA A 123 -6.05 -11.56 -6.93
CA ALA A 123 -6.50 -10.19 -7.14
C ALA A 123 -7.75 -9.87 -6.30
N ASP A 124 -8.73 -10.77 -6.25
CA ASP A 124 -9.93 -10.63 -5.41
C ASP A 124 -9.58 -10.58 -3.91
N ALA A 125 -8.63 -11.41 -3.46
CA ALA A 125 -8.12 -11.37 -2.08
C ALA A 125 -7.39 -10.05 -1.78
N SER A 126 -6.51 -9.61 -2.67
CA SER A 126 -5.79 -8.33 -2.59
C SER A 126 -6.73 -7.13 -2.53
N ALA A 127 -7.78 -7.10 -3.37
CA ALA A 127 -8.79 -6.03 -3.35
C ALA A 127 -9.47 -5.93 -1.98
N ARG A 128 -9.94 -7.06 -1.44
CA ARG A 128 -10.58 -7.11 -0.12
C ARG A 128 -9.61 -6.75 1.00
N PHE A 129 -8.35 -7.20 0.90
CA PHE A 129 -7.30 -6.89 1.87
C PHE A 129 -6.98 -5.39 1.90
N ALA A 130 -6.85 -4.75 0.74
CA ALA A 130 -6.62 -3.32 0.58
C ALA A 130 -7.83 -2.47 1.03
N ALA A 131 -9.05 -2.91 0.73
CA ALA A 131 -10.28 -2.24 1.17
C ALA A 131 -10.46 -2.26 2.70
N ALA A 132 -9.97 -3.31 3.36
CA ALA A 132 -10.01 -3.43 4.82
C ALA A 132 -8.90 -2.64 5.55
N THR A 133 -7.94 -2.08 4.80
CA THR A 133 -6.80 -1.35 5.36
C THR A 133 -7.22 -0.02 5.99
N ARG A 134 -6.55 0.37 7.07
CA ARG A 134 -6.76 1.64 7.78
C ARG A 134 -5.41 2.22 8.19
N GLY A 135 -5.36 3.54 8.37
CA GLY A 135 -4.17 4.23 8.85
C GLY A 135 -3.08 4.33 7.79
N GLU A 136 -1.89 3.85 8.12
CA GLU A 136 -0.69 3.94 7.28
C GLU A 136 -0.49 2.66 6.44
N VAL A 137 -0.04 2.86 5.20
CA VAL A 137 0.35 1.80 4.28
C VAL A 137 1.79 2.00 3.85
N MET A 138 2.62 0.99 4.05
CA MET A 138 3.95 0.91 3.46
C MET A 138 3.93 -0.01 2.25
N THR A 139 4.81 0.26 1.30
CA THR A 139 4.92 -0.54 0.08
C THR A 139 6.35 -1.00 -0.15
N LEU A 140 6.51 -2.27 -0.53
CA LEU A 140 7.74 -2.82 -1.08
C LEU A 140 7.55 -3.04 -2.58
N SER A 141 7.65 -1.95 -3.36
CA SER A 141 7.21 -1.88 -4.75
C SER A 141 8.11 -1.04 -5.65
N GLY A 142 9.32 -0.70 -5.20
CA GLY A 142 10.25 0.15 -5.95
C GLY A 142 10.53 -0.34 -7.37
N TYR A 143 10.53 -1.66 -7.59
CA TYR A 143 10.72 -2.29 -8.91
C TYR A 143 9.51 -3.11 -9.37
N ALA A 144 8.31 -2.67 -8.97
CA ALA A 144 7.05 -3.26 -9.41
C ALA A 144 6.56 -2.64 -10.73
N GLY A 145 5.73 -3.38 -11.47
CA GLY A 145 5.00 -2.88 -12.63
C GLY A 145 3.61 -2.39 -12.25
N ALA A 146 3.17 -1.28 -12.85
CA ALA A 146 1.82 -0.72 -12.65
C ALA A 146 0.71 -1.64 -13.23
N ASP A 147 1.08 -2.54 -14.14
CA ASP A 147 0.22 -3.55 -14.80
C ASP A 147 0.01 -4.82 -13.96
N ARG A 148 0.43 -4.81 -12.70
CA ARG A 148 0.29 -5.93 -11.75
C ARG A 148 -0.79 -5.63 -10.72
N THR A 149 -1.21 -6.64 -9.96
CA THR A 149 -2.27 -6.54 -8.93
C THR A 149 -2.11 -5.34 -7.99
N LEU A 150 -0.88 -5.05 -7.53
CA LEU A 150 -0.62 -3.87 -6.71
C LEU A 150 -1.04 -2.56 -7.40
N GLY A 151 -0.73 -2.39 -8.69
CA GLY A 151 -1.06 -1.19 -9.44
C GLY A 151 -2.48 -1.14 -10.00
N LEU A 152 -3.01 -2.29 -10.44
CA LEU A 152 -4.33 -2.36 -11.07
C LEU A 152 -5.48 -2.49 -10.06
N VAL A 153 -5.23 -3.03 -8.87
CA VAL A 153 -6.27 -3.40 -7.90
C VAL A 153 -6.04 -2.73 -6.56
N GLU A 154 -4.88 -2.96 -5.93
CA GLU A 154 -4.64 -2.51 -4.55
C GLU A 154 -4.51 -0.99 -4.47
N LEU A 155 -3.64 -0.36 -5.27
CA LEU A 155 -3.43 1.09 -5.24
C LEU A 155 -4.72 1.89 -5.50
N PRO A 156 -5.53 1.59 -6.55
CA PRO A 156 -6.80 2.29 -6.75
C PRO A 156 -7.78 2.11 -5.58
N THR A 157 -7.75 0.94 -4.94
CA THR A 157 -8.57 0.67 -3.75
C THR A 157 -8.09 1.49 -2.55
N ILE A 158 -6.77 1.57 -2.34
CA ILE A 158 -6.15 2.36 -1.27
C ILE A 158 -6.45 3.86 -1.45
N LEU A 159 -6.34 4.40 -2.67
CA LEU A 159 -6.65 5.81 -2.93
C LEU A 159 -8.11 6.14 -2.61
N LYS A 160 -9.05 5.28 -2.99
CA LYS A 160 -10.49 5.46 -2.70
C LYS A 160 -10.87 5.22 -1.23
N ASN A 161 -10.01 4.58 -0.44
CA ASN A 161 -10.32 4.23 0.93
C ASN A 161 -10.11 5.45 1.86
N PRO A 162 -11.17 5.99 2.49
CA PRO A 162 -11.06 7.17 3.36
C PRO A 162 -10.34 6.89 4.69
N GLU A 163 -10.24 5.62 5.08
CA GLU A 163 -9.57 5.21 6.32
C GLU A 163 -8.04 5.17 6.18
N VAL A 164 -7.52 5.18 4.95
CA VAL A 164 -6.08 5.28 4.70
C VAL A 164 -5.66 6.74 4.71
N THR A 165 -4.64 7.05 5.50
CA THR A 165 -4.16 8.42 5.73
C THR A 165 -2.80 8.68 5.10
N HIS A 166 -1.94 7.66 5.04
CA HIS A 166 -0.55 7.79 4.56
C HIS A 166 -0.16 6.60 3.69
N ILE A 167 0.68 6.87 2.70
CA ILE A 167 1.35 5.88 1.86
C ILE A 167 2.86 6.17 1.94
N ASN A 168 3.66 5.20 2.35
CA ASN A 168 5.12 5.33 2.49
C ASN A 168 5.55 6.54 3.35
N GLY A 169 4.90 6.74 4.50
CA GLY A 169 5.15 7.89 5.40
C GLY A 169 4.70 9.25 4.86
N LYS A 170 4.07 9.32 3.68
CA LYS A 170 3.60 10.57 3.07
C LYS A 170 2.06 10.65 3.10
N PRO A 171 1.46 11.83 3.33
CA PRO A 171 0.00 11.97 3.29
C PRO A 171 -0.59 11.44 1.98
N LYS A 172 -1.66 10.65 2.06
CA LYS A 172 -2.34 10.07 0.89
C LYS A 172 -2.75 11.14 -0.14
N ALA A 173 -3.12 12.33 0.33
CA ALA A 173 -3.50 13.48 -0.49
C ALA A 173 -2.45 13.89 -1.53
N ILE A 174 -1.15 13.63 -1.28
CA ILE A 174 -0.08 13.92 -2.24
C ILE A 174 -0.20 13.01 -3.47
N PHE A 175 -0.58 11.75 -3.29
CA PHE A 175 -0.77 10.80 -4.38
C PHE A 175 -2.10 11.03 -5.10
N GLU A 176 -3.13 11.46 -4.36
CA GLU A 176 -4.41 11.89 -4.93
C GLU A 176 -4.23 13.12 -5.83
N SER A 177 -3.43 14.12 -5.42
CA SER A 177 -3.18 15.29 -6.27
C SER A 177 -2.44 14.96 -7.57
N ILE A 178 -1.53 13.97 -7.56
CA ILE A 178 -0.90 13.47 -8.79
C ILE A 178 -1.96 12.86 -9.72
N TYR A 179 -2.93 12.13 -9.18
CA TYR A 179 -4.04 11.61 -9.97
C TYR A 179 -4.91 12.74 -10.54
N GLU A 180 -5.23 13.75 -9.74
CA GLU A 180 -6.03 14.90 -10.17
C GLU A 180 -5.34 15.72 -11.28
N GLU A 181 -4.02 15.88 -11.19
CA GLU A 181 -3.21 16.61 -12.18
C GLU A 181 -3.06 15.82 -13.49
N THR A 182 -2.82 14.50 -13.40
CA THR A 182 -2.43 13.68 -14.57
C THR A 182 -3.56 12.85 -15.16
N GLY A 183 -4.62 12.58 -14.40
CA GLY A 183 -5.66 11.62 -14.73
C GLY A 183 -5.19 10.15 -14.80
N SER A 184 -3.96 9.85 -14.35
CA SER A 184 -3.30 8.58 -14.63
C SER A 184 -2.87 7.84 -13.36
N LEU A 185 -3.50 6.68 -13.10
CA LEU A 185 -3.08 5.76 -12.02
C LEU A 185 -1.66 5.23 -12.23
N THR A 186 -1.19 5.16 -13.48
CA THR A 186 0.19 4.76 -13.79
C THR A 186 1.21 5.77 -13.25
N GLU A 187 0.94 7.08 -13.38
CA GLU A 187 1.84 8.11 -12.86
C GLU A 187 1.82 8.14 -11.31
N VAL A 188 0.64 7.93 -10.71
CA VAL A 188 0.53 7.74 -9.26
C VAL A 188 1.33 6.53 -8.80
N PHE A 189 1.24 5.41 -9.52
CA PHE A 189 2.00 4.21 -9.21
C PHE A 189 3.51 4.45 -9.30
N LYS A 190 3.99 5.16 -10.32
CA LYS A 190 5.41 5.54 -10.42
C LYS A 190 5.84 6.37 -9.22
N ALA A 191 5.03 7.32 -8.76
CA ALA A 191 5.32 8.10 -7.56
C ALA A 191 5.37 7.24 -6.29
N VAL A 192 4.44 6.28 -6.14
CA VAL A 192 4.46 5.29 -5.05
C VAL A 192 5.72 4.42 -5.11
N ALA A 193 6.06 3.90 -6.29
CA ALA A 193 7.27 3.11 -6.51
C ALA A 193 8.54 3.93 -6.22
N SER A 194 8.59 5.20 -6.61
CA SER A 194 9.70 6.10 -6.28
C SER A 194 9.85 6.30 -4.78
N SER A 195 8.76 6.59 -4.07
CA SER A 195 8.77 6.70 -2.62
C SER A 195 9.15 5.39 -1.93
N SER A 196 8.67 4.25 -2.44
CA SER A 196 9.03 2.92 -1.94
C SER A 196 10.52 2.65 -2.13
N HIS A 197 11.06 2.97 -3.31
CA HIS A 197 12.47 2.81 -3.64
C HIS A 197 13.39 3.52 -2.65
N GLU A 198 13.09 4.78 -2.30
CA GLU A 198 13.90 5.55 -1.34
C GLU A 198 13.94 4.92 0.06
N LEU A 199 12.85 4.28 0.48
CA LEU A 199 12.78 3.58 1.77
C LEU A 199 13.46 2.21 1.70
N MET A 200 13.22 1.43 0.64
CA MET A 200 13.71 0.05 0.55
C MET A 200 15.20 -0.06 0.16
N ARG A 201 15.77 0.91 -0.56
CA ARG A 201 17.14 0.83 -1.12
C ARG A 201 18.23 0.59 -0.07
N ASN A 202 17.96 0.95 1.19
CA ASN A 202 18.87 0.79 2.32
C ASN A 202 18.47 -0.36 3.26
N MET A 203 17.52 -1.21 2.87
CA MET A 203 17.19 -2.40 3.65
C MET A 203 18.39 -3.33 3.72
N GLU A 204 18.54 -3.95 4.89
CA GLU A 204 19.63 -4.87 5.17
C GLU A 204 19.21 -6.25 4.70
N VAL A 205 19.93 -6.84 3.74
CA VAL A 205 19.65 -8.19 3.25
C VAL A 205 20.88 -9.07 3.42
N LYS A 206 20.69 -10.19 4.10
CA LYS A 206 21.62 -11.31 4.09
C LYS A 206 21.12 -12.34 3.10
N ALA A 207 21.98 -12.72 2.17
CA ALA A 207 21.69 -13.72 1.15
C ALA A 207 22.86 -14.70 0.97
N SER A 208 22.54 -15.93 0.62
CA SER A 208 23.51 -16.91 0.12
C SER A 208 23.45 -17.05 -1.39
N THR A 209 24.52 -17.60 -1.97
CA THR A 209 24.54 -18.02 -3.38
C THR A 209 24.20 -19.50 -3.46
N HIS A 210 23.16 -19.83 -4.22
CA HIS A 210 22.88 -21.19 -4.66
C HIS A 210 23.42 -21.38 -6.08
N VAL A 211 24.08 -22.51 -6.34
CA VAL A 211 24.57 -22.88 -7.66
C VAL A 211 23.65 -23.98 -8.20
N ASN A 212 22.96 -23.66 -9.30
CA ASN A 212 22.08 -24.60 -9.98
C ASN A 212 22.88 -25.71 -10.67
N ALA A 213 22.21 -26.80 -11.06
CA ALA A 213 22.85 -27.93 -11.73
C ALA A 213 23.50 -27.56 -13.09
N ASP A 214 23.03 -26.48 -13.73
CA ASP A 214 23.59 -25.93 -14.98
C ASP A 214 24.78 -24.97 -14.75
N GLY A 215 25.20 -24.79 -13.48
CA GLY A 215 26.28 -23.89 -13.09
C GLY A 215 25.86 -22.42 -12.92
N SER A 216 24.59 -22.07 -13.17
CA SER A 216 24.12 -20.71 -12.95
C SER A 216 23.97 -20.40 -11.45
N GLU A 217 24.26 -19.16 -11.07
CA GLU A 217 24.16 -18.70 -9.68
C GLU A 217 22.85 -17.93 -9.42
N LYS A 218 22.20 -18.22 -8.29
CA LYS A 218 21.02 -17.50 -7.79
C LYS A 218 21.24 -17.05 -6.35
N LYS A 219 20.89 -15.79 -6.04
CA LYS A 219 20.83 -15.33 -4.64
C LYS A 219 19.54 -15.78 -3.95
N ILE A 220 19.65 -16.22 -2.71
CA ILE A 220 18.52 -16.58 -1.84
C ILE A 220 18.59 -15.71 -0.59
N ALA A 221 17.53 -14.95 -0.29
CA ALA A 221 17.45 -14.18 0.94
C ALA A 221 17.31 -15.11 2.15
N GLU A 222 18.06 -14.83 3.22
CA GLU A 222 18.07 -15.61 4.47
C GLU A 222 17.60 -14.78 5.66
N LYS A 223 17.93 -13.49 5.67
CA LYS A 223 17.48 -12.54 6.68
C LYS A 223 17.27 -11.16 6.07
N VAL A 224 16.38 -10.40 6.69
CA VAL A 224 16.06 -9.02 6.33
C VAL A 224 16.04 -8.14 7.58
N GLY A 225 16.65 -6.97 7.48
CA GLY A 225 16.45 -5.85 8.39
C GLY A 225 15.61 -4.79 7.69
N SER A 226 14.38 -4.60 8.18
CA SER A 226 13.34 -3.77 7.56
C SER A 226 13.34 -2.31 8.02
N LYS A 227 14.21 -1.92 8.95
CA LYS A 227 14.16 -0.59 9.61
C LYS A 227 14.07 0.60 8.65
N SER A 228 14.82 0.58 7.55
CA SER A 228 14.78 1.65 6.54
C SER A 228 13.45 1.72 5.79
N LEU A 229 12.80 0.57 5.55
CA LEU A 229 11.49 0.51 4.89
C LEU A 229 10.42 1.27 5.68
N PHE A 230 10.53 1.26 7.00
CA PHE A 230 9.58 1.87 7.93
C PHE A 230 10.02 3.24 8.45
N GLU A 231 11.01 3.87 7.81
CA GLU A 231 11.42 5.22 8.18
C GLU A 231 10.26 6.21 7.98
N GLY A 232 9.93 6.97 9.04
CA GLY A 232 8.79 7.88 9.05
C GLY A 232 7.45 7.25 9.41
N SER A 233 7.39 5.92 9.56
CA SER A 233 6.20 5.20 10.05
C SER A 233 6.15 5.17 11.58
N ALA A 234 4.96 4.89 12.13
CA ALA A 234 4.80 4.56 13.55
C ALA A 234 5.50 3.24 13.93
N TYR A 235 5.56 2.29 13.01
CA TYR A 235 6.33 1.06 13.16
C TYR A 235 7.80 1.31 12.79
N ARG A 236 8.74 0.62 13.45
CA ARG A 236 10.19 0.89 13.29
C ARG A 236 10.96 -0.18 12.52
N GLY A 237 10.34 -1.32 12.22
CA GLY A 237 11.03 -2.47 11.63
C GLY A 237 12.13 -3.06 12.50
N THR A 238 12.95 -3.89 11.89
CA THR A 238 14.06 -4.62 12.53
C THR A 238 15.41 -4.28 11.88
N SER A 239 16.50 -4.58 12.58
CA SER A 239 17.86 -4.49 12.04
C SER A 239 18.56 -5.83 12.19
N LEU A 240 19.41 -6.16 11.22
CA LEU A 240 20.34 -7.28 11.32
C LEU A 240 21.47 -6.96 12.29
N ALA A 241 22.23 -7.99 12.65
CA ALA A 241 23.47 -7.78 13.39
C ALA A 241 24.45 -6.96 12.54
N LYS A 242 25.34 -6.22 13.21
CA LYS A 242 26.37 -5.43 12.53
C LYS A 242 27.18 -6.31 11.58
N ASP A 243 27.41 -5.81 10.36
CA ASP A 243 28.16 -6.47 9.29
C ASP A 243 27.55 -7.80 8.80
N GLU A 244 26.29 -8.10 9.15
CA GLU A 244 25.60 -9.31 8.70
C GLU A 244 24.99 -9.18 7.29
N ALA A 245 24.57 -7.97 6.90
CA ALA A 245 24.05 -7.70 5.57
C ALA A 245 25.15 -7.83 4.51
N ASN A 246 24.87 -8.54 3.42
CA ASN A 246 25.85 -8.81 2.35
C ASN A 246 25.30 -8.60 0.94
N LEU A 247 24.05 -8.17 0.80
CA LEU A 247 23.42 -7.90 -0.48
C LEU A 247 22.75 -6.52 -0.48
N SER A 248 23.06 -5.71 -1.50
CA SER A 248 22.35 -4.46 -1.75
C SER A 248 21.18 -4.68 -2.69
N ILE A 249 20.05 -4.04 -2.37
CA ILE A 249 18.86 -3.98 -3.22
C ILE A 249 18.60 -2.56 -3.73
N ALA A 250 19.62 -1.70 -3.74
CA ALA A 250 19.51 -0.31 -4.15
C ALA A 250 19.45 -0.13 -5.68
N THR A 251 19.85 -1.13 -6.45
CA THR A 251 19.90 -1.05 -7.91
C THR A 251 18.71 -1.78 -8.51
N ALA A 252 17.98 -1.10 -9.38
CA ALA A 252 16.87 -1.69 -10.11
C ALA A 252 17.34 -2.91 -10.93
N PRO A 253 16.59 -4.02 -10.94
CA PRO A 253 16.95 -5.21 -11.71
C PRO A 253 16.78 -5.01 -13.23
N ASP A 254 16.05 -3.99 -13.66
CA ASP A 254 15.79 -3.65 -15.06
C ASP A 254 15.78 -2.11 -15.23
N PRO A 255 16.44 -1.55 -16.25
CA PRO A 255 16.45 -0.11 -16.53
C PRO A 255 15.06 0.54 -16.59
N LYS A 256 14.01 -0.20 -17.01
CA LYS A 256 12.65 0.33 -17.08
C LYS A 256 12.13 0.75 -15.69
N TYR A 257 12.50 0.03 -14.64
CA TYR A 257 12.07 0.38 -13.29
C TYR A 257 12.82 1.62 -12.79
N GLN A 258 14.09 1.78 -13.16
CA GLN A 258 14.83 3.00 -12.85
C GLN A 258 14.21 4.22 -13.54
N ALA A 259 13.78 4.09 -14.80
CA ALA A 259 13.07 5.16 -15.51
C ALA A 259 11.76 5.52 -14.79
N ASN A 260 10.95 4.52 -14.43
CA ASN A 260 9.71 4.72 -13.68
C ASN A 260 9.93 5.41 -12.32
N ILE A 261 10.98 5.02 -11.57
CA ILE A 261 11.35 5.65 -10.30
C ILE A 261 11.70 7.13 -10.51
N ASN A 262 12.48 7.43 -11.54
CA ASN A 262 12.92 8.80 -11.84
C ASN A 262 11.72 9.68 -12.26
N GLU A 263 10.85 9.18 -13.13
CA GLU A 263 9.61 9.87 -13.53
C GLU A 263 8.68 10.08 -12.33
N GLY A 264 8.48 9.03 -11.53
CA GLY A 264 7.69 9.11 -10.29
C GLY A 264 8.23 10.12 -9.29
N LYS A 265 9.56 10.26 -9.21
CA LYS A 265 10.20 11.25 -8.34
C LYS A 265 9.83 12.68 -8.73
N VAL A 266 9.78 12.98 -10.02
CA VAL A 266 9.39 14.30 -10.53
C VAL A 266 7.97 14.65 -10.10
N HIS A 267 7.02 13.73 -10.27
CA HIS A 267 5.64 13.93 -9.82
C HIS A 267 5.54 14.11 -8.31
N LEU A 268 6.27 13.28 -7.55
CA LEU A 268 6.25 13.32 -6.10
C LEU A 268 6.83 14.62 -5.53
N ASP A 269 7.99 15.05 -6.04
CA ASP A 269 8.64 16.30 -5.62
C ASP A 269 7.75 17.52 -5.94
N HIS A 270 7.09 17.53 -7.10
CA HIS A 270 6.14 18.58 -7.50
C HIS A 270 4.94 18.65 -6.54
N ALA A 271 4.28 17.51 -6.30
CA ALA A 271 3.12 17.43 -5.43
C ALA A 271 3.45 17.79 -3.97
N GLU A 272 4.62 17.37 -3.48
CA GLU A 272 5.11 17.76 -2.15
C GLU A 272 5.35 19.25 -2.02
N GLN A 273 5.97 19.87 -3.02
CA GLN A 273 6.20 21.30 -3.03
C GLN A 273 4.88 22.07 -3.01
N GLN A 274 3.91 21.64 -3.83
CA GLN A 274 2.59 22.26 -3.89
C GLN A 274 1.86 22.14 -2.55
N ASN A 275 1.85 20.94 -1.95
CA ASN A 275 1.26 20.71 -0.64
C ASN A 275 1.87 21.59 0.47
N ARG A 276 3.19 21.84 0.43
CA ARG A 276 3.85 22.77 1.37
C ARG A 276 3.41 24.22 1.16
N ILE A 277 3.23 24.64 -0.09
CA ILE A 277 2.76 25.99 -0.43
C ILE A 277 1.31 26.17 0.06
N ASP A 278 0.44 25.21 -0.20
CA ASP A 278 -0.98 25.30 0.17
C ASP A 278 -1.17 25.27 1.68
N LYS A 279 -0.41 24.45 2.41
CA LYS A 279 -0.39 24.47 3.88
C LYS A 279 0.02 25.84 4.42
N LYS A 280 1.08 26.44 3.87
CA LYS A 280 1.54 27.77 4.29
C LYS A 280 0.48 28.84 4.02
N ARG A 281 -0.18 28.81 2.86
CA ARG A 281 -1.27 29.75 2.52
C ARG A 281 -2.47 29.59 3.45
N GLY A 282 -2.81 28.35 3.83
CA GLY A 282 -3.86 28.06 4.80
C GLY A 282 -3.54 28.61 6.18
N ASP A 283 -2.31 28.41 6.66
CA ASP A 283 -1.84 28.93 7.96
C ASP A 283 -1.84 30.48 7.97
N ASP A 284 -1.37 31.12 6.90
CA ASP A 284 -1.37 32.58 6.75
C ASP A 284 -2.81 33.15 6.73
N ALA A 285 -3.75 32.47 6.06
CA ALA A 285 -5.15 32.88 6.01
C ALA A 285 -5.87 32.70 7.35
N ALA A 286 -5.60 31.60 8.09
CA ALA A 286 -6.11 31.38 9.43
C ALA A 286 -5.54 32.40 10.43
N GLY A 287 -4.26 32.75 10.30
CA GLY A 287 -3.62 33.79 11.08
C GLY A 287 -4.21 35.18 10.82
N LEU A 288 -4.54 35.51 9.56
CA LEU A 288 -5.18 36.79 9.20
C LEU A 288 -6.61 36.90 9.75
N LEU A 289 -7.35 35.78 9.78
CA LEU A 289 -8.71 35.74 10.35
C LEU A 289 -8.70 35.96 11.87
N LEU A 290 -7.68 35.45 12.58
CA LEU A 290 -7.50 35.65 14.03
C LEU A 290 -7.10 37.09 14.41
N VAL A 291 -6.45 37.85 13.51
CA VAL A 291 -6.08 39.26 13.76
C VAL A 291 -7.28 40.19 13.60
N ALA A 292 -8.30 39.80 12.82
CA ALA A 292 -9.50 40.61 12.60
C ALA A 292 -10.47 40.64 13.82
N ASP A 293 -10.27 39.80 14.83
CA ASP A 293 -11.19 39.64 15.98
C ASP A 293 -10.68 40.25 17.31
N THR A 294 -9.70 41.17 17.27
CA THR A 294 -9.32 41.95 18.45
C THR A 294 -9.90 43.37 18.40
N PRO A 295 -10.83 43.76 19.30
CA PRO A 295 -11.32 45.13 19.36
C PRO A 295 -10.29 45.99 20.10
N SER A 296 -9.30 46.53 19.38
CA SER A 296 -8.41 47.54 19.94
C SER A 296 -9.04 48.93 19.80
N SER A 297 -9.61 49.35 20.93
CA SER A 297 -10.11 50.67 21.27
C SER A 297 -9.32 51.82 20.62
N ARG A 298 -10.01 52.63 19.82
CA ARG A 298 -9.54 53.98 19.44
C ARG A 298 -9.55 54.88 20.67
N LEU A 299 -8.36 55.18 21.20
CA LEU A 299 -8.10 56.37 21.97
C LEU A 299 -7.92 57.55 21.00
N VAL A 300 -8.87 58.48 20.98
CA VAL A 300 -8.68 59.82 20.42
C VAL A 300 -8.89 60.82 21.55
N ALA A 301 -7.85 61.60 21.81
CA ALA A 301 -7.80 62.58 22.88
C ALA A 301 -8.52 63.90 22.52
N LEU A 302 -9.18 64.44 23.54
CA LEU A 302 -9.29 65.85 23.93
C LEU A 302 -9.65 66.90 22.86
N SER A 303 -10.87 67.41 22.93
CA SER A 303 -11.12 68.84 22.76
C SER A 303 -12.21 69.32 23.73
N SER A 304 -12.00 70.54 24.19
CA SER A 304 -12.57 71.24 25.34
C SER A 304 -14.04 71.66 25.19
N SER A 305 -14.80 71.53 26.27
CA SER A 305 -16.02 72.31 26.59
C SER A 305 -15.71 73.82 26.68
N PRO A 306 -16.69 74.75 26.50
CA PRO A 306 -17.84 74.82 27.40
C PRO A 306 -19.18 75.39 26.86
N ALA A 307 -20.16 75.31 27.77
CA ALA A 307 -21.29 76.22 27.99
C ALA A 307 -22.68 75.82 27.44
N GLN A 308 -23.46 75.26 28.36
CA GLN A 308 -24.92 75.35 28.42
C GLN A 308 -25.42 76.80 28.29
N LYS A 309 -26.48 77.00 27.50
CA LYS A 309 -27.60 77.90 27.86
C LYS A 309 -28.87 77.60 27.03
N ARG A 310 -29.93 77.28 27.79
CA ARG A 310 -31.37 77.59 27.58
C ARG A 310 -32.16 76.86 26.47
N GLU A 311 -33.00 75.95 26.95
CA GLU A 311 -34.44 75.75 26.64
C GLU A 311 -35.22 76.93 26.00
N PRO A 312 -36.49 76.73 25.53
CA PRO A 312 -37.23 75.48 25.24
C PRO A 312 -38.06 75.52 23.93
N SER A 313 -38.85 74.46 23.73
CA SER A 313 -40.25 74.47 23.23
C SER A 313 -40.55 74.18 21.74
N SER A 314 -41.16 73.01 21.57
CA SER A 314 -42.53 72.82 21.06
C SER A 314 -42.80 72.65 19.55
N CYS A 315 -43.59 71.58 19.31
CA CYS A 315 -44.58 71.33 18.25
C CYS A 315 -44.07 70.83 16.89
N LYS A 316 -44.42 69.57 16.56
CA LYS A 316 -45.54 69.14 15.67
C LYS A 316 -45.11 69.24 14.21
N VAL A 317 -45.26 68.23 13.36
CA VAL A 317 -46.32 67.22 13.19
C VAL A 317 -45.69 65.87 12.83
#